data_AF-A0A929RPC5-F1
#
_entry.id   AF-A0A929RPC5-F1
#
_cell.length_a   1.000
_cell.length_b   1.000
_cell.length_c   1.000
_cell.angle_alpha   90.00
_cell.angle_beta   90.00
_cell.angle_gamma   90.00
#
_symmetry.space_group_name_H-M   'P 1'
#
loop_
_entity.id
_entity.type
_entity.pdbx_description
1 polymer ?
#
loop_
_entity_poly.entity_id
_entity_poly.type
_entity_poly.pdbx_seq_one_letter_code
_entity_poly.pdbx_strand_id
1 'polypeptide(L)'
;MKLRLTNFDSNTYEDTDGSCEYCMTTGMYDHPRYTFTDSYGGEHVVEGWWSEWGFLYSYDVNVPVFATWLHTAEFKEPIGLSEELDHPLDKDFWEAFLTRVLQRAHYCSNEEELNEELDWALKGENNAE
;
A
#
# COMPACT_ATOMS: atom_id res chain seq x y z
N MET A 1 -5.74 4.98 14.16
CA MET A 1 -4.29 4.73 14.24
C MET A 1 -3.49 5.61 13.28
N LYS A 2 -2.21 5.88 13.59
CA LYS A 2 -1.28 6.61 12.69
C LYS A 2 -0.35 5.64 11.99
N LEU A 3 -0.02 5.94 10.73
CA LEU A 3 1.00 5.25 9.94
C LEU A 3 2.08 6.23 9.51
N ARG A 4 3.31 5.75 9.36
CA ARG A 4 4.42 6.50 8.78
C ARG A 4 5.15 5.63 7.78
N LEU A 5 5.47 6.18 6.62
CA LEU A 5 6.40 5.55 5.69
C LEU A 5 7.83 5.82 6.20
N THR A 6 8.50 4.79 6.67
CA THR A 6 9.84 4.90 7.26
C THR A 6 10.95 4.53 6.28
N ASN A 7 10.67 3.67 5.31
CA ASN A 7 11.58 3.37 4.22
C ASN A 7 10.83 3.12 2.91
N PHE A 8 11.50 3.45 1.80
CA PHE A 8 11.05 3.16 0.44
C PHE A 8 12.27 2.76 -0.40
N ASP A 9 12.24 1.54 -0.92
CA ASP A 9 13.27 1.02 -1.82
C ASP A 9 12.63 0.83 -3.20
N SER A 10 13.08 1.57 -4.23
CA SER A 10 12.47 1.48 -5.56
C SER A 10 12.84 0.21 -6.34
N ASN A 11 13.97 -0.42 -5.97
CA ASN A 11 14.55 -1.66 -6.50
C ASN A 11 14.16 -2.02 -7.95
N THR A 12 15.03 -1.69 -8.90
CA THR A 12 14.90 -2.13 -10.28
C THR A 12 15.95 -3.20 -10.57
N TYR A 13 15.54 -4.41 -10.93
CA TYR A 13 16.45 -5.50 -11.29
C TYR A 13 15.84 -6.40 -12.38
N GLU A 14 16.68 -7.23 -13.00
CA GLU A 14 16.23 -8.21 -13.98
C GLU A 14 15.51 -9.35 -13.26
N ASP A 15 14.26 -9.57 -13.61
CA ASP A 15 13.46 -10.67 -13.08
C ASP A 15 12.80 -11.46 -14.22
N THR A 16 12.44 -12.71 -13.91
CA THR A 16 11.73 -13.60 -14.80
C THR A 16 10.48 -14.10 -14.12
N ASP A 17 9.34 -13.76 -14.71
CA ASP A 17 8.03 -14.17 -14.20
C ASP A 17 7.19 -14.84 -15.30
N GLY A 18 6.29 -15.74 -14.90
CA GLY A 18 5.48 -16.48 -15.86
C GLY A 18 4.50 -17.45 -15.22
N SER A 19 3.38 -17.63 -15.92
CA SER A 19 2.31 -18.56 -15.50
C SER A 19 2.53 -20.00 -15.97
N CYS A 20 3.50 -20.23 -16.87
CA CYS A 20 3.82 -21.54 -17.44
C CYS A 20 5.26 -21.56 -17.97
N GLU A 21 5.84 -22.76 -18.15
CA GLU A 21 7.22 -22.94 -18.65
C GLU A 21 7.50 -22.24 -19.99
N TYR A 22 6.48 -22.08 -20.84
CA TYR A 22 6.57 -21.38 -22.14
C TYR A 22 6.00 -19.95 -22.11
N CYS A 23 5.55 -19.49 -20.96
CA CYS A 23 4.88 -18.21 -20.74
C CYS A 23 5.71 -17.32 -19.81
N MET A 24 7.03 -17.51 -19.81
CA MET A 24 7.98 -16.74 -19.00
C MET A 24 8.40 -15.50 -19.76
N THR A 25 8.34 -14.35 -19.10
CA THR A 25 8.90 -13.09 -19.58
C THR A 25 10.07 -12.71 -18.69
N THR A 26 11.20 -12.38 -19.29
CA THR A 26 12.37 -11.83 -18.59
C THR A 26 12.54 -10.37 -18.98
N GLY A 27 12.81 -9.52 -18.00
CA GLY A 27 13.01 -8.09 -18.23
C GLY A 27 13.49 -7.36 -16.99
N MET A 28 13.82 -6.08 -17.16
CA MET A 28 14.07 -5.18 -16.04
C MET A 28 12.71 -4.72 -15.49
N TYR A 29 12.45 -4.99 -14.22
CA TYR A 29 11.19 -4.63 -13.58
C TYR A 29 11.43 -3.90 -12.25
N ASP A 30 10.53 -2.96 -11.96
CA ASP A 30 10.51 -2.23 -10.70
C ASP A 30 9.79 -3.06 -9.64
N HIS A 31 10.50 -3.31 -8.54
CA HIS A 31 10.03 -4.07 -7.38
C HIS A 31 10.06 -3.18 -6.13
N PRO A 32 9.29 -2.06 -6.14
CA PRO A 32 9.33 -1.14 -5.03
C PRO A 32 8.85 -1.81 -3.74
N ARG A 33 9.49 -1.49 -2.63
CA ARG A 33 9.16 -2.02 -1.31
C ARG A 33 8.94 -0.87 -0.33
N TYR A 34 7.82 -0.93 0.37
CA TYR A 34 7.40 0.11 1.31
C TYR A 34 7.47 -0.44 2.73
N THR A 35 8.14 0.28 3.62
CA THR A 35 8.18 -0.05 5.06
C THR A 35 7.40 0.98 5.83
N PHE A 36 6.35 0.52 6.51
CA PHE A 36 5.47 1.33 7.33
C PHE A 36 5.71 1.04 8.81
N THR A 37 5.61 2.07 9.63
CA THR A 37 5.54 1.93 11.09
C THR A 37 4.21 2.44 11.59
N ASP A 38 3.51 1.62 12.36
CA ASP A 38 2.27 2.00 13.02
C ASP A 38 2.50 2.70 14.36
N SER A 39 1.47 3.37 14.87
CA SER A 39 1.52 4.06 16.17
C SER A 39 1.70 3.12 17.38
N TYR A 40 1.53 1.81 17.20
CA TYR A 40 1.73 0.78 18.22
C TYR A 40 3.17 0.26 18.24
N GLY A 41 4.02 0.70 17.30
CA GLY A 41 5.41 0.28 17.15
C GLY A 41 5.59 -0.97 16.28
N GLY A 42 4.55 -1.42 15.57
CA GLY A 42 4.66 -2.46 14.57
C GLY A 42 5.32 -1.94 13.30
N GLU A 43 6.25 -2.73 12.74
CA GLU A 43 6.85 -2.49 11.44
C GLU A 43 6.26 -3.46 10.42
N HIS A 44 5.77 -2.92 9.31
CA HIS A 44 5.06 -3.66 8.28
C HIS A 44 5.71 -3.36 6.94
N VAL A 45 6.11 -4.43 6.25
CA VAL A 45 6.71 -4.33 4.93
C VAL A 45 5.70 -4.85 3.93
N VAL A 46 5.50 -4.11 2.84
CA VAL A 46 4.66 -4.53 1.73
C VAL A 46 5.34 -4.27 0.39
N GLU A 47 5.09 -5.18 -0.55
CA GLU A 47 5.53 -5.06 -1.93
C GLU A 47 4.61 -4.08 -2.67
N GLY A 48 5.22 -3.14 -3.38
CA GLY A 48 4.54 -2.15 -4.20
C GLY A 48 4.32 -2.59 -5.64
N TRP A 49 4.30 -3.89 -5.89
CA TRP A 49 4.17 -4.48 -7.22
C TRP A 49 3.35 -5.77 -7.14
N TRP A 50 2.86 -6.21 -8.29
CA TRP A 50 2.16 -7.47 -8.44
C TRP A 50 2.48 -8.11 -9.78
N SER A 51 2.31 -9.42 -9.86
CA SER A 51 2.38 -10.17 -11.11
C SER A 51 0.97 -10.57 -11.56
N GLU A 52 0.70 -10.44 -12.85
CA GLU A 52 -0.45 -11.06 -13.48
C GLU A 52 -0.05 -11.68 -14.82
N TRP A 53 -0.35 -12.97 -15.01
CA TRP A 53 -0.12 -13.70 -16.26
C TRP A 53 1.32 -13.65 -16.81
N GLY A 54 2.33 -13.49 -15.95
CA GLY A 54 3.73 -13.37 -16.36
C GLY A 54 4.15 -11.95 -16.75
N PHE A 55 3.34 -10.96 -16.39
CA PHE A 55 3.68 -9.55 -16.46
C PHE A 55 3.77 -8.98 -15.04
N LEU A 56 4.85 -8.27 -14.79
CA LEU A 56 5.11 -7.57 -13.54
C LEU A 56 4.66 -6.10 -13.68
N TYR A 57 3.92 -5.64 -12.69
CA TYR A 57 3.36 -4.29 -12.61
C TYR A 57 3.69 -3.67 -11.26
N SER A 58 4.02 -2.39 -11.22
CA SER A 58 4.25 -1.64 -9.98
C SER A 58 3.17 -0.58 -9.76
N TYR A 59 2.87 -0.30 -8.49
CA TYR A 59 2.02 0.83 -8.13
C TYR A 59 2.82 2.14 -8.31
N ASP A 60 2.31 3.01 -9.17
CA ASP A 60 2.80 4.37 -9.39
C ASP A 60 2.23 5.29 -8.32
N VAL A 61 2.80 5.18 -7.12
CA VAL A 61 2.47 6.03 -5.98
C VAL A 61 3.42 7.22 -5.97
N ASN A 62 2.86 8.43 -5.91
CA ASN A 62 3.66 9.64 -5.71
C ASN A 62 4.22 9.69 -4.28
N VAL A 63 5.36 9.01 -4.07
CA VAL A 63 5.96 8.77 -2.75
C VAL A 63 6.13 10.05 -1.92
N PRO A 64 6.64 11.19 -2.46
CA PRO A 64 6.75 12.43 -1.69
C PRO A 64 5.41 12.95 -1.16
N VAL A 65 4.36 12.95 -2.00
CA VAL A 65 3.02 13.39 -1.61
C VAL A 65 2.41 12.43 -0.61
N PHE A 66 2.48 11.13 -0.91
CA PHE A 66 1.93 10.08 -0.06
C PHE A 66 2.58 10.06 1.34
N ALA A 67 3.91 10.16 1.40
CA ALA A 67 4.64 10.23 2.67
C ALA A 67 4.27 11.47 3.47
N THR A 68 4.10 12.63 2.81
CA THR A 68 3.68 13.88 3.45
C THR A 68 2.26 13.75 4.02
N TRP A 69 1.33 13.25 3.22
CA TRP A 69 -0.07 13.02 3.60
C TRP A 69 -0.22 12.07 4.81
N LEU A 70 0.61 11.03 4.90
CA LEU A 70 0.58 10.09 6.05
C LEU A 70 0.81 10.78 7.41
N HIS A 71 1.47 11.93 7.45
CA HIS A 71 1.65 12.67 8.70
C HIS A 71 0.33 13.21 9.26
N THR A 72 -0.58 13.63 8.38
CA THR A 72 -1.88 14.22 8.75
C THR A 72 -2.98 13.17 8.82
N ALA A 73 -2.96 12.15 7.94
CA ALA A 73 -3.93 11.06 7.89
C ALA A 73 -4.07 10.33 9.24
N GLU A 74 -5.30 10.01 9.64
CA GLU A 74 -5.60 9.12 10.77
C GLU A 74 -6.50 8.00 10.27
N PHE A 75 -6.02 6.76 10.36
CA PHE A 75 -6.76 5.59 9.89
C PHE A 75 -7.70 5.08 10.97
N LYS A 76 -8.74 4.34 10.56
CA LYS A 76 -9.55 3.52 11.48
C LYS A 76 -8.64 2.54 12.23
N GLU A 77 -9.11 2.02 13.36
CA GLU A 77 -8.39 0.97 14.09
C GLU A 77 -8.43 -0.36 13.34
N PRO A 78 -7.46 -1.27 13.56
CA PRO A 78 -7.39 -2.54 12.83
C PRO A 78 -8.72 -3.31 12.84
N ILE A 79 -9.43 -3.33 13.95
CA ILE A 79 -10.73 -3.99 14.05
C ILE A 79 -11.79 -3.39 13.11
N GLY A 80 -11.85 -2.07 12.98
CA GLY A 80 -12.76 -1.42 12.04
C GLY A 80 -12.33 -1.64 10.59
N LEU A 81 -11.02 -1.63 10.32
CA LEU A 81 -10.48 -1.92 8.99
C LEU A 81 -10.73 -3.37 8.57
N SER A 82 -10.70 -4.32 9.50
CA SER A 82 -10.95 -5.73 9.22
C SER A 82 -12.37 -5.99 8.73
N GLU A 83 -13.35 -5.25 9.26
CA GLU A 83 -14.74 -5.31 8.82
C GLU A 83 -14.93 -4.68 7.44
N GLU A 84 -14.31 -3.53 7.19
CA GLU A 84 -14.37 -2.82 5.90
C GLU A 84 -13.71 -3.61 4.76
N LEU A 85 -12.63 -4.33 5.08
CA LEU A 85 -11.90 -5.16 4.12
C LEU A 85 -12.49 -6.56 3.93
N ASP A 86 -13.46 -6.97 4.77
CA ASP A 86 -13.90 -8.36 4.90
C ASP A 86 -12.70 -9.32 5.04
N HIS A 87 -11.74 -8.93 5.90
CA HIS A 87 -10.47 -9.65 6.06
C HIS A 87 -10.16 -9.87 7.55
N PRO A 88 -9.87 -11.11 7.98
CA PRO A 88 -9.63 -11.40 9.40
C PRO A 88 -8.40 -10.63 9.93
N LEU A 89 -8.44 -10.29 11.23
CA LEU A 89 -7.28 -9.78 11.95
C LEU A 89 -6.28 -10.90 12.26
N ASP A 90 -5.61 -11.40 11.23
CA ASP A 90 -4.53 -12.38 11.36
C ASP A 90 -3.18 -11.80 10.88
N LYS A 91 -2.21 -12.69 10.63
CA LYS A 91 -0.86 -12.30 10.23
C LYS A 91 -0.80 -11.62 8.85
N ASP A 92 -1.78 -11.84 7.98
CA ASP A 92 -1.77 -11.35 6.60
C ASP A 92 -2.60 -10.05 6.47
N PHE A 93 -3.29 -9.65 7.54
CA PHE A 93 -4.11 -8.42 7.59
C PHE A 93 -3.34 -7.17 7.14
N TRP A 94 -2.13 -6.96 7.68
CA TRP A 94 -1.35 -5.76 7.40
C TRP A 94 -0.89 -5.70 5.95
N GLU A 95 -0.50 -6.84 5.40
CA GLU A 95 -0.15 -6.97 3.98
C GLU A 95 -1.37 -6.63 3.11
N ALA A 96 -2.53 -7.23 3.38
CA ALA A 96 -3.76 -6.98 2.63
C ALA A 96 -4.18 -5.50 2.72
N PHE A 97 -4.19 -4.93 3.92
CA PHE A 97 -4.56 -3.54 4.16
C PHE A 97 -3.62 -2.57 3.45
N LEU A 98 -2.30 -2.69 3.66
CA LEU A 98 -1.33 -1.76 3.08
C LEU A 98 -1.23 -1.92 1.56
N THR A 99 -1.37 -3.14 1.04
CA THR A 99 -1.47 -3.37 -0.41
C THR A 99 -2.68 -2.63 -0.98
N ARG A 100 -3.84 -2.70 -0.30
CA ARG A 100 -5.04 -1.99 -0.72
C ARG A 100 -4.86 -0.47 -0.69
N VAL A 101 -4.14 0.04 0.32
CA VAL A 101 -3.78 1.46 0.40
C VAL A 101 -2.90 1.87 -0.79
N LEU A 102 -1.86 1.12 -1.11
CA LEU A 102 -0.99 1.40 -2.26
C LEU A 102 -1.75 1.34 -3.59
N GLN A 103 -2.63 0.35 -3.76
CA GLN A 103 -3.52 0.23 -4.92
C GLN A 103 -4.41 1.44 -5.12
N ARG A 104 -4.93 2.01 -4.03
CA ARG A 104 -5.82 3.18 -4.06
C ARG A 104 -5.07 4.49 -4.23
N ALA A 105 -3.86 4.57 -3.69
CA ALA A 105 -2.96 5.70 -3.88
C ALA A 105 -2.30 5.73 -5.28
N HIS A 106 -2.47 4.66 -6.07
CA HIS A 106 -1.96 4.54 -7.43
C HIS A 106 -2.48 5.68 -8.31
N TYR A 107 -1.58 6.40 -8.96
CA TYR A 107 -1.84 7.60 -9.77
C TYR A 107 -2.38 8.84 -9.03
N CYS A 108 -2.54 8.79 -7.69
CA CYS A 108 -2.86 9.99 -6.92
C CYS A 108 -1.69 10.98 -6.96
N SER A 109 -1.99 12.22 -7.35
CA SER A 109 -1.02 13.27 -7.57
C SER A 109 -0.96 14.30 -6.43
N ASN A 110 -1.97 14.35 -5.56
CA ASN A 110 -2.09 15.32 -4.47
C ASN A 110 -2.85 14.74 -3.26
N GLU A 111 -2.88 15.49 -2.15
CA GLU A 111 -3.51 15.07 -0.90
C GLU A 111 -5.05 14.95 -0.98
N GLU A 112 -5.70 15.73 -1.86
CA GLU A 112 -7.15 15.71 -2.03
C GLU A 112 -7.60 14.38 -2.67
N GLU A 113 -6.92 13.96 -3.74
CA GLU A 113 -7.14 12.65 -4.39
C GLU A 113 -6.86 11.48 -3.42
N LEU A 114 -5.81 11.59 -2.59
CA LEU A 114 -5.52 10.59 -1.57
C LEU A 114 -6.64 10.50 -0.53
N ASN A 115 -7.19 11.64 -0.07
CA ASN A 115 -8.31 11.64 0.86
C ASN A 115 -9.55 11.00 0.24
N GLU A 116 -9.85 11.28 -1.03
CA GLU A 116 -11.00 10.70 -1.73
C GLU A 116 -10.87 9.18 -1.90
N GLU A 117 -9.73 8.69 -2.41
CA GLU A 117 -9.52 7.26 -2.68
C GLU A 117 -9.33 6.42 -1.41
N LEU A 118 -8.88 7.04 -0.30
CA LEU A 118 -8.62 6.35 0.96
C LEU A 118 -9.66 6.65 2.05
N ASP A 119 -10.72 7.41 1.77
CA ASP A 119 -11.77 7.77 2.74
C ASP A 119 -12.34 6.56 3.50
N TRP A 120 -12.49 5.43 2.80
CA TRP A 120 -12.96 4.17 3.38
C TRP A 120 -12.10 3.68 4.57
N ALA A 121 -10.80 3.99 4.56
CA ALA A 121 -9.84 3.57 5.59
C ALA A 121 -9.60 4.65 6.64
N LEU A 122 -9.93 5.91 6.34
CA LEU A 122 -9.71 7.03 7.22
C LEU A 122 -10.73 7.01 8.36
N LYS A 123 -10.25 7.39 9.53
CA LYS A 123 -11.13 7.73 10.64
C LYS A 123 -11.79 9.05 10.22
N GLY A 124 -13.10 9.00 9.98
CA GLY A 124 -13.85 10.21 9.65
C GLY A 124 -13.54 11.31 10.67
N GLU A 125 -13.56 12.57 10.23
CA GLU A 125 -13.42 13.69 11.16
C GLU A 125 -14.36 13.43 12.34
N ASN A 126 -13.82 13.46 13.56
CA ASN A 126 -14.67 13.59 14.72
C ASN A 126 -15.47 14.87 14.47
N ASN A 127 -16.71 14.74 14.01
CA ASN A 127 -17.76 15.71 14.25
C ASN A 127 -18.01 15.69 15.77
N ALA A 128 -17.01 16.14 16.54
CA ALA A 128 -17.19 16.61 17.89
C ALA A 128 -17.74 18.03 17.74
N GLU A 129 -19.03 18.12 18.03
CA GLU A 129 -19.90 19.30 18.20
C GLU A 129 -19.23 20.67 18.32
#